data_AF-A0A947YA22-F1
#
_entry.id   AF-A0A947YA22-F1
#
_cell.length_a   1.000
_cell.length_b   1.000
_cell.length_c   1.000
_cell.angle_alpha   90.00
_cell.angle_beta   90.00
_cell.angle_gamma   90.00
#
_symmetry.space_group_name_H-M   'P 1'
#
loop_
_entity.id
_entity.type
_entity.pdbx_description
1 polymer ?
#
loop_
_entity_poly.entity_id
_entity_poly.type
_entity_poly.pdbx_seq_one_letter_code
_entity_poly.pdbx_strand_id
1 'polypeptide(L)'
;MARPRKHEAIRITSFYIPNSFEPVIEKLKELAFKERKPLNNQILEAIKEHVEIHYPGNPQMPLDTWTSHIPTALTLQGKIAARDLKNGLDTWTRNLDKTAQLFWKKIITKHTLTLARVNDRLPGQPYDSLIKQAQEILDN
;
A
#
# COMPACT_ATOMS: atom_id res chain seq x y z
N MET A 1 -51.17 -24.99 -25.71
CA MET A 1 -50.12 -24.15 -25.11
C MET A 1 -49.22 -25.03 -24.27
N ALA A 2 -47.91 -25.09 -24.56
CA ALA A 2 -46.98 -25.93 -23.79
C ALA A 2 -46.80 -25.35 -22.38
N ARG A 3 -46.84 -26.22 -21.36
CA ARG A 3 -46.61 -25.84 -19.96
C ARG A 3 -45.15 -25.36 -19.82
N PRO A 4 -44.88 -24.15 -19.27
CA PRO A 4 -43.51 -23.70 -19.08
C PRO A 4 -42.75 -24.69 -18.19
N ARG A 5 -41.54 -25.07 -18.63
CA ARG A 5 -40.65 -25.97 -17.88
C ARG A 5 -40.34 -25.30 -16.53
N LYS A 6 -40.42 -26.05 -15.42
CA LYS A 6 -40.00 -25.56 -14.10
C LYS A 6 -38.57 -25.06 -14.24
N HIS A 7 -38.34 -23.77 -13.99
CA HIS A 7 -36.98 -23.30 -13.74
C HIS A 7 -36.42 -24.13 -12.58
N GLU A 8 -35.23 -24.70 -12.77
CA GLU A 8 -34.48 -25.42 -11.72
C GLU A 8 -33.98 -24.41 -10.68
N ALA A 9 -34.93 -23.91 -9.87
CA ALA A 9 -34.65 -22.95 -8.81
C ALA A 9 -34.59 -23.69 -7.48
N ILE A 10 -33.51 -23.47 -6.73
CA ILE A 10 -33.43 -23.87 -5.32
C ILE A 10 -34.30 -22.88 -4.54
N ARG A 11 -35.37 -23.38 -3.90
CA ARG A 11 -36.25 -22.54 -3.08
C ARG A 11 -35.62 -22.37 -1.69
N ILE A 12 -35.13 -21.16 -1.42
CA ILE A 12 -34.78 -20.73 -0.08
C ILE A 12 -35.99 -19.99 0.48
N THR A 13 -36.63 -20.56 1.51
CA THR A 13 -37.92 -20.08 2.02
C THR A 13 -37.78 -18.89 2.97
N SER A 14 -36.70 -18.85 3.76
CA SER A 14 -36.38 -17.75 4.66
C SER A 14 -34.92 -17.85 5.14
N PHE A 15 -34.30 -16.70 5.41
CA PHE A 15 -33.07 -16.60 6.19
C PHE A 15 -33.29 -15.54 7.28
N TYR A 16 -32.68 -15.75 8.44
CA TYR A 16 -32.83 -14.84 9.58
C TYR A 16 -31.79 -13.73 9.48
N ILE A 17 -32.24 -12.49 9.62
CA ILE A 17 -31.35 -11.34 9.73
C ILE A 17 -31.43 -10.83 11.17
N PRO A 18 -30.29 -10.65 11.86
CA PRO A 18 -30.30 -10.10 13.21
C PRO A 18 -30.92 -8.69 13.23
N ASN A 19 -31.65 -8.37 14.30
CA ASN A 19 -32.31 -7.07 14.46
C ASN A 19 -31.33 -5.88 14.40
N SER A 20 -30.05 -6.10 14.73
CA SER A 20 -29.00 -5.07 14.61
C SER A 20 -28.80 -4.54 13.17
N PHE A 21 -29.21 -5.31 12.15
CA PHE A 21 -29.07 -4.95 10.74
C PHE A 21 -30.36 -4.35 10.15
N GLU A 22 -31.43 -4.21 10.94
CA GLU A 22 -32.67 -3.55 10.52
C GLU A 22 -32.44 -2.19 9.81
N PRO A 23 -31.66 -1.23 10.36
CA PRO A 23 -31.44 0.05 9.69
C PRO A 23 -30.69 -0.07 8.35
N VAL A 24 -29.92 -1.14 8.15
CA VAL A 24 -29.21 -1.42 6.90
C VAL A 24 -30.18 -1.95 5.85
N ILE A 25 -31.10 -2.85 6.25
CA ILE A 25 -32.12 -3.40 5.36
C ILE A 25 -33.07 -2.31 4.88
N GLU A 26 -33.48 -1.39 5.75
CA GLU A 26 -34.34 -0.27 5.39
C GLU A 26 -33.71 0.59 4.28
N LYS A 27 -32.45 0.98 4.47
CA LYS A 27 -31.69 1.71 3.43
C LYS A 27 -31.53 0.91 2.15
N LEU A 28 -31.29 -0.41 2.26
CA LEU A 28 -31.18 -1.27 1.08
C LEU A 28 -32.50 -1.33 0.30
N LYS A 29 -33.66 -1.36 1.00
CA LYS A 29 -34.99 -1.27 0.35
C LYS A 29 -35.18 0.06 -0.36
N GLU A 30 -34.81 1.17 0.26
CA GLU A 30 -34.89 2.50 -0.35
C GLU A 30 -34.03 2.59 -1.62
N LEU A 31 -32.80 2.08 -1.58
CA LEU A 31 -31.90 2.04 -2.73
C LEU A 31 -32.44 1.14 -3.84
N ALA A 32 -32.91 -0.06 -3.49
CA ALA A 32 -33.51 -0.98 -4.45
C ALA A 32 -34.74 -0.36 -5.16
N PHE A 33 -35.57 0.36 -4.40
CA PHE A 33 -36.70 1.11 -4.95
C PHE A 33 -36.26 2.20 -5.92
N LYS A 34 -35.25 3.00 -5.53
CA LYS A 34 -34.68 4.06 -6.37
C LYS A 34 -34.10 3.50 -7.68
N GLU A 35 -33.47 2.34 -7.62
CA GLU A 35 -32.85 1.66 -8.76
C GLU A 35 -33.84 0.82 -9.59
N ARG A 36 -35.11 0.74 -9.17
CA ARG A 36 -36.17 -0.11 -9.78
C ARG A 36 -35.78 -1.58 -9.90
N LYS A 37 -34.94 -2.06 -8.98
CA LYS A 37 -34.52 -3.46 -8.89
C LYS A 37 -35.20 -4.14 -7.70
N PRO A 38 -35.62 -5.41 -7.82
CA PRO A 38 -36.17 -6.12 -6.67
C PRO A 38 -35.05 -6.38 -5.64
N LEU A 39 -35.37 -6.24 -4.36
CA LEU A 39 -34.44 -6.45 -3.25
C LEU A 39 -33.72 -7.81 -3.32
N ASN A 40 -34.44 -8.84 -3.76
CA ASN A 40 -33.88 -10.18 -3.94
C ASN A 40 -32.69 -10.20 -4.91
N ASN A 41 -32.73 -9.42 -5.99
CA ASN A 41 -31.64 -9.39 -6.95
C ASN A 41 -30.39 -8.74 -6.35
N GLN A 42 -30.55 -7.69 -5.54
CA GLN A 42 -29.43 -7.05 -4.84
C GLN A 42 -28.74 -8.02 -3.87
N ILE A 43 -29.53 -8.79 -3.13
CA ILE A 43 -29.02 -9.80 -2.19
C ILE A 43 -28.28 -10.91 -2.96
N LEU A 44 -28.86 -11.39 -4.07
CA LEU A 44 -28.24 -12.42 -4.90
C LEU A 44 -26.96 -11.94 -5.58
N GLU A 45 -26.94 -10.70 -6.08
CA GLU A 45 -25.73 -10.07 -6.65
C GLU A 45 -24.61 -9.98 -5.60
N ALA A 46 -24.92 -9.52 -4.39
CA ALA A 46 -23.94 -9.44 -3.30
C ALA A 46 -23.40 -10.82 -2.87
N ILE A 47 -24.27 -11.83 -2.77
CA ILE A 47 -23.85 -13.21 -2.47
C ILE A 47 -22.95 -13.75 -3.58
N LYS A 48 -23.33 -13.51 -4.85
CA LYS A 48 -22.54 -13.93 -6.01
C LYS A 48 -21.16 -13.28 -6.00
N GLU A 49 -21.09 -11.97 -5.83
CA GLU A 49 -19.83 -11.22 -5.75
C GLU A 49 -18.94 -11.75 -4.63
N HIS A 50 -19.50 -11.97 -3.45
CA HIS A 50 -18.77 -12.54 -2.32
C HIS A 50 -18.20 -13.93 -2.66
N VAL A 51 -18.99 -14.81 -3.26
CA VAL A 51 -18.52 -16.14 -3.66
C VAL A 51 -17.45 -16.05 -4.76
N GLU A 52 -17.62 -15.20 -5.76
CA GLU A 52 -16.65 -15.02 -6.85
C GLU A 52 -15.30 -14.49 -6.34
N ILE A 53 -15.31 -13.60 -5.34
CA ILE A 53 -14.08 -13.08 -4.72
C ILE A 53 -13.37 -14.14 -3.88
N HIS A 54 -14.11 -15.00 -3.18
CA HIS A 54 -13.57 -15.87 -2.13
C HIS A 54 -13.41 -17.34 -2.54
N TYR A 55 -14.02 -17.79 -3.63
CA TYR A 55 -13.92 -19.17 -4.13
C TYR A 55 -12.97 -19.24 -5.33
N PRO A 56 -11.91 -20.08 -5.38
CA PRO A 56 -11.58 -21.25 -4.55
C PRO A 56 -10.42 -21.00 -3.57
N GLY A 57 -10.61 -20.13 -2.59
CA GLY A 57 -9.75 -20.07 -1.41
C GLY A 57 -8.46 -19.27 -1.57
N ASN A 58 -8.55 -18.05 -2.11
CA ASN A 58 -7.69 -16.89 -1.82
C ASN A 58 -8.25 -15.74 -2.67
N PRO A 59 -8.56 -14.53 -2.16
CA PRO A 59 -8.71 -13.39 -3.04
C PRO A 59 -7.38 -13.19 -3.78
N GLN A 60 -7.28 -13.68 -5.02
CA GLN A 60 -6.27 -13.24 -5.98
C GLN A 60 -6.65 -11.83 -6.44
N MET A 61 -6.73 -10.89 -5.50
CA MET A 61 -6.42 -9.52 -5.87
C MET A 61 -4.95 -9.58 -6.30
N PRO A 62 -4.62 -9.30 -7.58
CA PRO A 62 -3.23 -9.26 -8.00
C PRO A 62 -2.53 -8.28 -7.06
N LEU A 63 -1.41 -8.71 -6.46
CA LEU A 63 -0.60 -7.86 -5.59
C LEU A 63 -0.25 -6.53 -6.30
N ASP A 64 -0.22 -6.53 -7.62
CA ASP A 64 0.01 -5.40 -8.51
C ASP A 64 -0.85 -4.16 -8.20
N THR A 65 -2.11 -4.34 -7.79
CA THR A 65 -3.00 -3.22 -7.46
C THR A 65 -2.52 -2.47 -6.21
N TRP A 66 -1.81 -3.15 -5.29
CA TRP A 66 -1.25 -2.57 -4.08
C TRP A 66 0.26 -2.27 -4.19
N THR A 67 1.02 -3.06 -4.94
CA THR A 67 2.49 -2.95 -5.03
C THR A 67 2.98 -1.94 -6.06
N SER A 68 2.17 -1.60 -7.07
CA SER A 68 2.52 -0.60 -8.10
C SER A 68 2.91 0.77 -7.54
N HIS A 69 2.41 1.14 -6.35
CA HIS A 69 2.67 2.42 -5.71
C HIS A 69 3.69 2.33 -4.56
N ILE A 70 4.15 1.12 -4.23
CA ILE A 70 5.13 0.93 -3.15
C ILE A 70 6.52 1.21 -3.73
N PRO A 71 7.26 2.19 -3.20
CA PRO A 71 8.64 2.42 -3.60
C PRO A 71 9.42 1.11 -3.43
N THR A 72 10.16 0.68 -4.44
CA THR A 72 11.02 -0.52 -4.32
C THR A 72 11.91 -0.37 -3.08
N ALA A 73 12.20 -1.48 -2.38
CA ALA A 73 12.98 -1.46 -1.15
C ALA A 73 14.30 -0.65 -1.28
N LEU A 74 14.89 -0.68 -2.48
CA LEU A 74 16.09 0.07 -2.84
C LEU A 74 15.88 1.60 -2.83
N THR A 75 14.75 2.09 -3.37
CA THR A 75 14.41 3.53 -3.34
C THR A 75 14.12 4.02 -1.93
N LEU A 76 13.48 3.19 -1.09
CA LEU A 76 13.26 3.52 0.32
C LEU A 76 14.58 3.60 1.10
N GLN A 77 15.48 2.63 0.87
CA GLN A 77 16.82 2.62 1.45
C GLN A 77 17.62 3.87 1.06
N GLY A 78 17.54 4.28 -0.21
CA GLY A 78 18.14 5.53 -0.69
C GLY A 78 17.60 6.77 0.03
N LYS A 79 16.27 6.88 0.15
CA LYS A 79 15.62 8.00 0.86
C LYS A 79 16.02 8.10 2.33
N ILE A 80 16.10 6.97 3.03
CA ILE A 80 16.51 6.92 4.44
C ILE A 80 17.97 7.34 4.56
N ALA A 81 18.86 6.73 3.77
CA ALA A 81 20.29 7.06 3.83
C ALA A 81 20.58 8.53 3.45
N ALA A 82 19.83 9.10 2.50
CA ALA A 82 19.94 10.51 2.12
C ALA A 82 19.50 11.45 3.25
N ARG A 83 18.41 11.11 3.95
CA ARG A 83 17.93 11.86 5.11
C ARG A 83 18.96 11.84 6.23
N ASP A 84 19.48 10.66 6.57
CA ASP A 84 20.45 10.50 7.66
C ASP A 84 21.77 11.20 7.32
N LEU A 85 22.22 11.12 6.07
CA LEU A 85 23.39 11.84 5.61
C LEU A 85 23.21 13.35 5.73
N LYS A 86 22.08 13.90 5.27
CA LYS A 86 21.78 15.32 5.37
C LYS A 86 21.79 15.80 6.83
N ASN A 87 21.15 15.05 7.73
CA ASN A 87 21.17 15.35 9.15
C ASN A 87 22.60 15.31 9.72
N GLY A 88 23.42 14.36 9.27
CA GLY A 88 24.83 14.28 9.66
C GLY A 88 25.64 15.49 9.19
N LEU A 89 25.44 15.94 7.94
CA LEU A 89 26.10 17.13 7.39
C LEU A 89 25.65 18.41 8.12
N ASP A 90 24.35 18.56 8.35
CA ASP A 90 23.79 19.70 9.08
C ASP A 90 24.31 19.74 10.54
N THR A 91 24.57 18.58 11.14
CA THR A 91 25.14 18.50 12.49
C THR A 91 26.64 18.78 12.47
N TRP A 92 27.36 18.34 11.42
CA TRP A 92 28.79 18.59 11.24
C TRP A 92 29.13 20.08 11.22
N THR A 93 28.28 20.90 10.58
CA THR A 93 28.47 22.36 10.49
C THR A 93 28.33 23.10 11.83
N ARG A 94 27.80 22.47 12.88
CA ARG A 94 27.50 23.13 14.17
C ARG A 94 28.65 23.17 15.17
N ASN A 95 29.90 23.01 14.71
CA ASN A 95 31.11 23.08 15.52
C ASN A 95 31.09 22.08 16.70
N LEU A 96 31.26 20.80 16.35
CA LEU A 96 31.19 19.66 17.27
C LEU A 96 32.51 19.44 18.04
N ASP A 97 32.41 18.89 19.24
CA ASP A 97 33.56 18.34 19.99
C ASP A 97 34.24 17.19 19.22
N LYS A 98 35.55 16.98 19.45
CA LYS A 98 36.35 15.94 18.75
C LYS A 98 35.75 14.53 18.83
N THR A 99 35.16 14.17 19.97
CA THR A 99 34.49 12.86 20.17
C THR A 99 33.23 12.75 19.33
N ALA A 100 32.44 13.82 19.26
CA ALA A 100 31.24 13.90 18.43
C ALA A 100 31.61 13.93 16.93
N GLN A 101 32.70 14.60 16.54
CA GLN A 101 33.22 14.56 15.18
C GLN A 101 33.57 13.13 14.75
N LEU A 102 34.30 12.36 15.58
CA LEU A 102 34.61 10.96 15.26
C LEU A 102 33.36 10.08 15.09
N PHE A 103 32.34 10.30 15.93
CA PHE A 103 31.06 9.61 15.82
C PHE A 103 30.34 9.94 14.52
N TRP A 104 30.19 11.23 14.21
CA TRP A 104 29.52 11.68 12.99
C TRP A 104 30.28 11.33 11.72
N LYS A 105 31.63 11.31 11.74
CA LYS A 105 32.46 10.86 10.61
C LYS A 105 32.17 9.40 10.25
N LYS A 106 31.96 8.53 11.26
CA LYS A 106 31.54 7.12 11.05
C LYS A 106 30.13 6.99 10.46
N ILE A 107 29.22 7.86 10.87
CA ILE A 107 27.84 7.89 10.35
C ILE A 107 27.84 8.36 8.89
N ILE A 108 28.50 9.48 8.61
CA ILE A 108 28.61 10.07 7.27
C ILE A 108 29.23 9.05 6.30
N THR A 109 30.38 8.43 6.64
CA THR A 109 31.01 7.38 5.82
C THR A 109 30.09 6.19 5.54
N LYS A 110 29.34 5.73 6.54
CA LYS A 110 28.40 4.61 6.36
C LYS A 110 27.27 4.98 5.37
N HIS A 111 26.68 6.17 5.53
CA HIS A 111 25.57 6.59 4.69
C HIS A 111 25.99 7.00 3.27
N THR A 112 27.19 7.57 3.09
CA THR A 112 27.75 7.83 1.75
C THR A 112 27.99 6.55 0.98
N LEU A 113 28.61 5.53 1.59
CA LEU A 113 28.80 4.22 0.96
C LEU A 113 27.47 3.55 0.61
N THR A 114 26.47 3.70 1.47
CA THR A 114 25.13 3.15 1.22
C THR A 114 24.47 3.86 0.05
N LEU A 115 24.57 5.18 -0.04
CA LEU A 115 24.03 5.96 -1.16
C LEU A 115 24.75 5.67 -2.47
N ALA A 116 26.07 5.53 -2.48
CA ALA A 116 26.83 5.16 -3.67
C ALA A 116 26.35 3.82 -4.25
N ARG A 117 26.20 2.80 -3.39
CA ARG A 117 25.66 1.48 -3.79
C ARG A 117 24.23 1.54 -4.31
N VAL A 118 23.40 2.44 -3.78
CA VAL A 118 22.02 2.64 -4.25
C VAL A 118 22.01 3.35 -5.60
N ASN A 119 22.90 4.33 -5.80
CA ASN A 119 23.04 5.10 -7.02
C ASN A 119 23.55 4.26 -8.20
N ASP A 120 24.44 3.29 -7.95
CA ASP A 120 24.89 2.33 -8.98
C ASP A 120 23.75 1.42 -9.48
N ARG A 121 22.72 1.22 -8.66
CA ARG A 121 21.63 0.27 -8.92
C ARG A 121 20.34 0.93 -9.39
N LEU A 122 20.19 2.24 -9.24
CA LEU A 122 19.03 3.01 -9.68
C LEU A 122 19.39 3.83 -10.92
N PRO A 123 18.62 3.74 -12.02
CA PRO A 123 18.81 4.61 -13.17
C PRO A 123 18.39 6.06 -12.84
N GLY A 124 19.24 7.01 -13.22
CA GLY A 124 19.14 8.41 -12.78
C GLY A 124 19.87 8.57 -11.45
N GLN A 125 20.76 9.57 -11.35
CA GLN A 125 21.64 9.78 -10.20
C GLN A 125 21.06 10.82 -9.22
N PRO A 126 20.05 10.52 -8.38
CA PRO A 126 19.41 11.53 -7.54
C PRO A 126 20.29 12.02 -6.37
N TYR A 127 21.35 11.30 -6.01
CA TYR A 127 22.10 11.54 -4.76
C TYR A 127 23.56 11.99 -4.94
N ASP A 128 24.01 12.23 -6.18
CA ASP A 128 25.41 12.59 -6.48
C ASP A 128 25.88 13.86 -5.80
N SER A 129 25.02 14.88 -5.72
CA SER A 129 25.34 16.15 -5.06
C SER A 129 25.62 15.95 -3.56
N LEU A 130 24.83 15.10 -2.90
CA LEU A 130 24.99 14.78 -1.48
C LEU A 130 26.24 13.93 -1.22
N ILE A 131 26.57 13.00 -2.13
CA ILE A 131 27.79 12.19 -2.03
C ILE A 131 29.03 13.08 -2.15
N LYS A 132 29.05 14.02 -3.10
CA LYS A 132 30.16 14.97 -3.28
C LYS A 132 30.37 15.86 -2.06
N GLN A 133 29.29 16.46 -1.53
CA GLN A 133 29.36 17.28 -0.31
C GLN A 133 29.91 16.51 0.90
N ALA A 134 29.52 15.24 1.02
CA ALA A 134 30.02 14.40 2.11
C ALA A 134 31.48 13.99 1.90
N GLN A 135 31.94 13.78 0.67
CA GLN A 135 33.35 13.52 0.36
C GLN A 135 34.25 14.70 0.72
N GLU A 136 33.85 15.92 0.37
CA GLU A 136 34.58 17.15 0.74
C GLU A 136 34.81 17.28 2.25
N ILE A 137 33.84 16.85 3.07
CA ILE A 137 33.96 16.86 4.53
C ILE A 137 34.84 15.73 5.06
N LEU A 138 34.88 14.59 4.37
CA LEU A 138 35.67 13.43 4.79
C LEU A 138 37.16 13.58 4.48
N ASP A 139 37.47 14.28 3.39
CA ASP A 139 38.83 14.55 2.90
C ASP A 139 39.52 15.71 3.63
N ASN A 140 38.74 16.58 4.29
CA ASN A 140 39.22 17.58 5.26
C ASN A 140 39.40 16.98 6.67
#